data_AF-A0A8S2D0I1-F1
#
_entry.id   AF-A0A8S2D0I1-F1
#
_cell.length_a   1.000
_cell.length_b   1.000
_cell.length_c   1.000
_cell.angle_alpha   90.00
_cell.angle_beta   90.00
_cell.angle_gamma   90.00
#
_symmetry.space_group_name_H-M   'P 1'
#
loop_
_entity.id
_entity.type
_entity.pdbx_description
1 polymer ?
#
loop_
_entity_poly.entity_id
_entity_poly.type
_entity_poly.pdbx_seq_one_letter_code
_entity_poly.pdbx_strand_id
1 'polypeptide(L)'
;MTTYQLTKPIRSKIFNYRQTVSAFNIDFFQKSTCDCRLSTFCDAQHKHIITGDLRIVKNKQLRELLRKGPQYRELQPTNWKHAFESVKEAVENYIDKVSKKEKLAKILFREWKTELLQLVTDRIKQLRKQRVNYRAYSLYKPKLKQQCIIDELKALHEKYVLVPIDEASKNVAVICKRFYLEKILAEIGYYTPSDTYKIDDKFDPSELIDSQCKVLKEDYNIDVADNMKKLPFIYWIPKFHKNPIKQRFIISSSYCCTKKLAKLLCCALRL
;
A
#
# COMPACT_ATOMS: atom_id res chain seq x y z
N MET A 1 -12.90 -22.29 -14.23
CA MET A 1 -12.15 -21.01 -14.29
C MET A 1 -11.71 -20.65 -12.88
N THR A 2 -10.55 -21.15 -12.45
CA THR A 2 -10.07 -20.98 -11.06
C THR A 2 -9.45 -19.59 -10.91
N THR A 3 -10.22 -18.71 -10.28
CA THR A 3 -9.93 -17.32 -9.93
C THR A 3 -8.89 -17.23 -8.81
N TYR A 4 -7.61 -17.48 -9.11
CA TYR A 4 -6.55 -17.19 -8.12
C TYR A 4 -6.31 -15.68 -8.05
N GLN A 5 -6.93 -15.00 -7.07
CA GLN A 5 -6.57 -13.64 -6.73
C GLN A 5 -5.23 -13.63 -5.97
N LEU A 6 -4.20 -13.04 -6.59
CA LEU A 6 -2.90 -12.88 -5.95
C LEU A 6 -3.00 -11.93 -4.76
N THR A 7 -2.33 -12.31 -3.66
CA THR A 7 -2.27 -11.50 -2.44
C THR A 7 -1.58 -10.17 -2.69
N LYS A 8 -1.99 -9.11 -1.99
CA LYS A 8 -1.41 -7.77 -2.20
C LYS A 8 0.12 -7.80 -1.99
N PRO A 9 0.90 -7.11 -2.84
CA PRO A 9 2.35 -7.02 -2.68
C PRO A 9 2.72 -6.26 -1.40
N ILE A 10 3.96 -6.41 -0.94
CA ILE A 10 4.42 -5.78 0.31
C ILE A 10 4.51 -4.25 0.22
N ARG A 11 4.50 -3.68 -0.99
CA ARG A 11 4.58 -2.24 -1.26
C ARG A 11 3.76 -1.36 -0.31
N SER A 12 2.47 -1.70 -0.14
CA SER A 12 1.55 -0.88 0.67
C SER A 12 1.81 -0.95 2.17
N LYS A 13 2.64 -1.89 2.62
CA LYS A 13 2.99 -2.09 4.02
C LYS A 13 4.35 -1.48 4.37
N ILE A 14 5.29 -1.47 3.43
CA ILE A 14 6.67 -1.04 3.70
C ILE A 14 6.90 0.46 3.49
N PHE A 15 6.18 1.07 2.54
CA PHE A 15 6.34 2.49 2.23
C PHE A 15 5.49 3.35 3.15
N ASN A 16 6.08 4.40 3.71
CA ASN A 16 5.47 5.30 4.69
C ASN A 16 5.44 6.77 4.25
N TYR A 17 5.77 7.09 3.00
CA TYR A 17 5.85 8.48 2.53
C TYR A 17 4.51 9.22 2.64
N ARG A 18 3.39 8.54 2.38
CA ARG A 18 2.05 9.13 2.54
C ARG A 18 1.78 9.45 4.01
N GLN A 19 1.96 8.47 4.90
CA GLN A 19 1.74 8.65 6.33
C GLN A 19 2.65 9.74 6.91
N THR A 20 3.89 9.82 6.43
CA THR A 20 4.85 10.84 6.87
C THR A 20 4.38 12.25 6.56
N VAL A 21 3.85 12.50 5.36
CA VAL A 21 3.33 13.82 4.97
C VAL A 21 1.98 14.10 5.64
N SER A 22 1.09 13.11 5.74
CA SER A 22 -0.21 13.29 6.38
C SER A 22 -0.13 13.52 7.90
N ALA A 23 0.90 12.97 8.57
CA ALA A 23 1.14 13.18 10.00
C ALA A 23 2.12 14.33 10.28
N PHE A 24 2.43 15.15 9.28
CA PHE A 24 3.35 16.26 9.43
C PHE A 24 2.78 17.30 10.40
N ASN A 25 3.61 17.72 11.36
CA ASN A 25 3.31 18.82 12.28
C ASN A 25 4.55 19.73 12.33
N ILE A 26 4.32 21.02 12.14
CA ILE A 26 5.39 22.00 11.96
C ILE A 26 6.16 22.28 13.27
N ASP A 27 5.45 22.36 14.39
CA ASP A 27 6.04 22.62 15.70
C ASP A 27 6.98 21.49 16.12
N PHE A 28 6.55 20.24 15.88
CA PHE A 28 7.38 19.07 16.11
C PHE A 28 8.58 19.01 15.16
N PHE A 29 8.37 19.36 13.88
CA PHE A 29 9.43 19.36 12.88
C PHE A 29 10.55 20.36 13.22
N GLN A 30 10.22 21.57 13.64
CA GLN A 30 11.21 22.59 14.00
C GLN A 30 12.10 22.12 15.16
N LYS A 31 11.55 21.38 16.13
CA LYS A 31 12.28 20.82 17.28
C LYS A 31 13.04 19.53 16.93
N SER A 32 12.70 18.87 15.83
CA SER A 32 13.30 17.60 15.45
C SER A 32 14.76 17.76 15.02
N THR A 33 15.63 16.83 15.41
CA THR A 33 17.00 16.73 14.88
C THR A 33 17.21 15.38 14.21
N CYS A 34 18.32 15.19 13.50
CA CYS A 34 18.67 13.89 12.94
C CYS A 34 20.16 13.59 13.07
N ASP A 35 20.48 12.33 13.34
CA ASP A 35 21.86 11.86 13.58
C ASP A 35 22.54 11.41 12.28
N CYS A 36 22.12 11.93 11.12
CA CYS A 36 22.56 11.41 9.82
C CYS A 36 24.07 11.55 9.61
N ARG A 37 24.67 12.63 10.12
CA ARG A 37 26.11 12.90 9.96
C ARG A 37 27.01 11.85 10.61
N LEU A 38 26.52 11.14 11.62
CA LEU A 38 27.24 10.08 12.32
C LEU A 38 27.11 8.73 11.61
N SER A 39 26.22 8.63 10.62
CA SER A 39 25.95 7.39 9.91
C SER A 39 26.95 7.18 8.78
N THR A 40 27.40 5.93 8.63
CA THR A 40 28.20 5.49 7.47
C THR A 40 27.40 5.52 6.16
N PHE A 41 26.07 5.67 6.23
CA PHE A 41 25.18 5.78 5.08
C PHE A 41 24.83 7.24 4.71
N CYS A 42 25.53 8.21 5.30
CA CYS A 42 25.34 9.62 5.00
C CYS A 42 25.80 9.94 3.58
N ASP A 43 24.97 10.61 2.80
CA ASP A 43 25.36 11.13 1.48
C ASP A 43 26.29 12.34 1.63
N ALA A 44 27.40 12.35 0.90
CA ALA A 44 28.43 13.38 1.04
C ALA A 44 27.97 14.78 0.62
N GLN A 45 27.11 14.88 -0.39
CA GLN A 45 26.65 16.16 -0.93
C GLN A 45 25.47 16.70 -0.12
N HIS A 46 24.52 15.84 0.23
CA HIS A 46 23.32 16.23 0.97
C HIS A 46 23.53 16.29 2.48
N LYS A 47 24.59 15.66 3.01
CA LYS A 47 24.88 15.56 4.46
C LYS A 47 23.74 14.91 5.27
N HIS A 48 22.92 14.11 4.59
CA HIS A 48 21.80 13.35 5.13
C HIS A 48 21.79 11.94 4.55
N ILE A 49 21.11 11.02 5.22
CA ILE A 49 20.92 9.66 4.72
C ILE A 49 19.93 9.70 3.54
N ILE A 50 20.42 9.36 2.35
CA ILE A 50 19.62 9.11 1.15
C ILE A 50 20.27 7.92 0.44
N THR A 51 19.79 6.71 0.70
CA THR A 51 20.49 5.50 0.25
C THR A 51 19.54 4.42 -0.26
N GLY A 52 19.99 3.67 -1.27
CA GLY A 52 19.40 2.39 -1.67
C GLY A 52 20.01 1.19 -0.93
N ASP A 53 20.99 1.42 -0.05
CA ASP A 53 21.68 0.37 0.66
C ASP A 53 20.87 -0.13 1.86
N LEU A 54 20.31 -1.34 1.71
CA LEU A 54 19.49 -1.97 2.73
C LEU A 54 20.29 -2.46 3.95
N ARG A 55 21.63 -2.36 3.96
CA ARG A 55 22.45 -2.64 5.16
C ARG A 55 22.13 -1.71 6.33
N ILE A 56 21.50 -0.56 6.08
CA ILE A 56 20.98 0.33 7.12
C ILE A 56 19.91 -0.34 8.00
N VAL A 57 19.22 -1.36 7.47
CA VAL A 57 18.25 -2.16 8.23
C VAL A 57 18.98 -3.25 9.00
N LYS A 58 19.00 -3.13 10.32
CA LYS A 58 19.73 -4.04 11.23
C LYS A 58 19.11 -5.43 11.25
N ASN A 59 17.78 -5.52 11.30
CA ASN A 59 17.09 -6.81 11.29
C ASN A 59 17.28 -7.54 9.94
N LYS A 60 18.00 -8.67 9.97
CA LYS A 60 18.30 -9.49 8.79
C LYS A 60 17.02 -9.97 8.08
N GLN A 61 15.97 -10.34 8.81
CA GLN A 61 14.75 -10.87 8.20
C GLN A 61 13.96 -9.81 7.44
N LEU A 62 13.89 -8.58 7.98
CA LEU A 62 13.29 -7.42 7.33
C LEU A 62 14.14 -6.98 6.14
N ARG A 63 15.47 -6.93 6.28
CA ARG A 63 16.39 -6.61 5.18
C ARG A 63 16.23 -7.56 4.00
N GLU A 64 16.20 -8.87 4.26
CA GLU A 64 15.97 -9.88 3.22
C GLU A 64 14.57 -9.79 2.61
N LEU A 65 13.57 -9.30 3.35
CA LEU A 65 12.26 -9.02 2.77
C LEU A 65 12.30 -7.82 1.82
N LEU A 66 12.94 -6.72 2.22
CA LEU A 66 13.08 -5.51 1.41
C LEU A 66 13.92 -5.76 0.15
N ARG A 67 14.93 -6.65 0.22
CA ARG A 67 15.73 -7.09 -0.93
C ARG A 67 14.92 -7.74 -2.05
N LYS A 68 13.78 -8.37 -1.72
CA LYS A 68 12.88 -8.94 -2.74
C LYS A 68 12.09 -7.87 -3.52
N GLY A 69 12.14 -6.62 -3.06
CA GLY A 69 11.48 -5.48 -3.68
C GLY A 69 10.00 -5.32 -3.29
N PRO A 70 9.42 -4.13 -3.55
CA PRO A 70 8.07 -3.78 -3.12
C PRO A 70 6.98 -4.61 -3.81
N GLN A 71 7.26 -5.17 -5.00
CA GLN A 71 6.32 -6.01 -5.75
C GLN A 71 6.25 -7.45 -5.23
N TYR A 72 7.15 -7.85 -4.33
CA TYR A 72 7.14 -9.18 -3.73
C TYR A 72 5.82 -9.43 -2.98
N ARG A 73 5.32 -10.66 -3.08
CA ARG A 73 4.09 -11.12 -2.42
C ARG A 73 4.47 -12.21 -1.44
N GLU A 74 4.13 -12.00 -0.18
CA GLU A 74 4.38 -13.03 0.84
C GLU A 74 3.46 -14.21 0.63
N LEU A 75 4.04 -15.41 0.73
CA LEU A 75 3.28 -16.65 0.86
C LEU A 75 2.22 -16.48 1.95
N GLN A 76 1.01 -16.96 1.70
CA GLN A 76 -0.05 -16.98 2.71
C GLN A 76 -0.34 -18.43 3.10
N PRO A 77 -0.64 -18.68 4.39
CA PRO A 77 -1.12 -19.99 4.79
C PRO A 77 -2.44 -20.30 4.10
N THR A 78 -2.67 -21.56 3.77
CA THR A 78 -3.94 -22.02 3.19
C THR A 78 -5.08 -21.80 4.18
N ASN A 79 -6.11 -21.05 3.77
CA ASN A 79 -7.33 -20.87 4.56
C ASN A 79 -8.30 -22.03 4.31
N TRP A 80 -8.16 -23.10 5.09
CA TRP A 80 -9.00 -24.31 4.98
C TRP A 80 -10.48 -24.05 5.23
N LYS A 81 -10.81 -23.08 6.11
CA LYS A 81 -12.19 -22.69 6.39
C LYS A 81 -12.84 -22.09 5.14
N HIS A 82 -12.17 -21.10 4.53
CA HIS A 82 -12.66 -20.50 3.30
C HIS A 82 -12.74 -21.52 2.16
N ALA A 83 -11.77 -22.43 2.03
CA ALA A 83 -11.80 -23.47 1.01
C ALA A 83 -13.04 -24.39 1.17
N PHE A 84 -13.36 -24.78 2.41
CA PHE A 84 -14.57 -25.55 2.70
C PHE A 84 -15.84 -24.75 2.39
N GLU A 85 -15.90 -23.49 2.81
CA GLU A 85 -17.03 -22.58 2.56
C GLU A 85 -17.27 -22.40 1.06
N SER A 86 -16.22 -22.21 0.25
CA SER A 86 -16.35 -22.11 -1.20
C SER A 86 -16.89 -23.38 -1.85
N VAL A 87 -16.48 -24.56 -1.37
CA VAL A 87 -17.04 -25.83 -1.87
C VAL A 87 -18.50 -25.98 -1.45
N LYS A 88 -18.83 -25.64 -0.21
CA LYS A 88 -20.22 -25.67 0.30
C LYS A 88 -21.13 -24.76 -0.52
N GLU A 89 -20.69 -23.54 -0.80
CA GLU A 89 -21.43 -22.58 -1.63
C GLU A 89 -21.61 -23.10 -3.07
N ALA A 90 -20.57 -23.68 -3.66
CA ALA A 90 -20.66 -24.29 -4.99
C ALA A 90 -21.66 -25.45 -5.05
N VAL A 91 -21.71 -26.28 -4.01
CA VAL A 91 -22.67 -27.38 -3.87
C VAL A 91 -24.09 -26.86 -3.71
N GLU A 92 -24.29 -25.82 -2.91
CA GLU A 92 -25.60 -25.16 -2.74
C GLU A 92 -26.09 -24.54 -4.07
N ASN A 93 -25.21 -23.83 -4.78
CA ASN A 93 -25.51 -23.27 -6.10
C ASN A 93 -25.85 -24.36 -7.13
N TYR A 94 -25.18 -25.51 -7.06
CA TYR A 94 -25.48 -26.65 -7.92
C TYR A 94 -26.87 -27.24 -7.62
N ILE A 95 -27.18 -27.49 -6.34
CA ILE A 95 -28.51 -27.97 -5.90
C ILE A 95 -29.60 -27.03 -6.38
N ASP A 96 -29.40 -25.72 -6.24
CA ASP A 96 -30.35 -24.70 -6.67
C ASP A 96 -30.60 -24.75 -8.19
N LYS A 97 -29.55 -24.98 -8.98
CA LYS A 97 -29.66 -25.11 -10.44
C LYS A 97 -30.41 -26.37 -10.84
N VAL A 98 -30.08 -27.52 -10.24
CA VAL A 98 -30.72 -28.81 -10.56
C VAL A 98 -32.16 -28.87 -10.08
N SER A 99 -32.43 -28.40 -8.86
CA SER A 99 -33.79 -28.31 -8.30
C SER A 99 -34.73 -27.50 -9.19
N LYS A 100 -34.26 -26.36 -9.73
CA LYS A 100 -35.04 -25.55 -10.69
C LYS A 100 -35.24 -26.25 -12.03
N LYS A 101 -34.21 -26.90 -12.55
CA LYS A 101 -34.25 -27.57 -13.86
C LYS A 101 -35.18 -28.79 -13.85
N GLU A 102 -35.04 -29.64 -12.83
CA GLU A 102 -35.75 -30.92 -12.72
C GLU A 102 -37.04 -30.81 -11.88
N LYS A 103 -37.38 -29.62 -11.38
CA LYS A 103 -38.53 -29.33 -10.49
C LYS A 103 -38.58 -30.21 -9.24
N LEU A 104 -37.41 -30.59 -8.73
CA LEU A 104 -37.27 -31.42 -7.52
C LEU A 104 -37.17 -30.55 -6.27
N ALA A 105 -37.75 -31.00 -5.16
CA ALA A 105 -37.59 -30.34 -3.88
C ALA A 105 -36.13 -30.42 -3.39
N LYS A 106 -35.56 -29.28 -2.96
CA LYS A 106 -34.15 -29.21 -2.48
C LYS A 106 -33.85 -30.19 -1.33
N ILE A 107 -34.87 -30.58 -0.57
CA ILE A 107 -34.73 -31.50 0.57
C ILE A 107 -34.23 -32.90 0.14
N LEU A 108 -34.51 -33.31 -1.09
CA LEU A 108 -34.05 -34.60 -1.64
C LEU A 108 -32.52 -34.69 -1.76
N PHE A 109 -31.85 -33.54 -1.86
CA PHE A 109 -30.39 -33.47 -1.96
C PHE A 109 -29.69 -33.44 -0.59
N ARG A 110 -30.44 -33.49 0.53
CA ARG A 110 -29.89 -33.27 1.88
C ARG A 110 -28.87 -34.33 2.27
N GLU A 111 -29.17 -35.61 2.04
CA GLU A 111 -28.29 -36.72 2.40
C GLU A 111 -27.01 -36.67 1.57
N TRP A 112 -27.15 -36.60 0.24
CA TRP A 112 -26.03 -36.44 -0.69
C TRP A 112 -25.14 -35.23 -0.35
N LYS A 113 -25.74 -34.07 -0.05
CA LYS A 113 -24.99 -32.87 0.35
C LYS A 113 -24.19 -33.13 1.63
N THR A 114 -24.80 -33.76 2.62
CA THR A 114 -24.15 -34.06 3.90
C THR A 114 -22.96 -35.00 3.71
N GLU A 115 -23.14 -36.09 2.96
CA GLU A 115 -22.07 -37.05 2.67
C GLU A 115 -20.92 -36.41 1.87
N LEU A 116 -21.25 -35.63 0.84
CA LEU A 116 -20.24 -34.95 0.03
C LEU A 116 -19.43 -33.95 0.88
N LEU A 117 -20.08 -33.15 1.73
CA LEU A 117 -19.39 -32.22 2.62
C LEU A 117 -18.54 -32.95 3.68
N GLN A 118 -18.96 -34.15 4.10
CA GLN A 118 -18.17 -35.00 4.98
C GLN A 118 -16.90 -35.50 4.26
N LEU A 119 -17.01 -35.99 3.02
CA LEU A 119 -15.87 -36.38 2.20
C LEU A 119 -14.87 -35.23 2.01
N VAL A 120 -15.37 -34.01 1.76
CA VAL A 120 -14.52 -32.81 1.66
C VAL A 120 -13.82 -32.53 2.99
N THR A 121 -14.54 -32.63 4.10
CA THR A 121 -13.99 -32.43 5.45
C THR A 121 -12.87 -33.42 5.75
N ASP A 122 -13.08 -34.70 5.44
CA ASP A 122 -12.10 -35.74 5.70
C ASP A 122 -10.89 -35.63 4.76
N ARG A 123 -11.11 -35.21 3.51
CA ARG A 123 -10.02 -34.86 2.60
C ARG A 123 -9.19 -33.70 3.12
N ILE A 124 -9.81 -32.64 3.64
CA ILE A 124 -9.10 -31.52 4.28
C ILE A 124 -8.28 -32.02 5.48
N LYS A 125 -8.85 -32.86 6.35
CA LYS A 125 -8.12 -33.44 7.50
C LYS A 125 -6.92 -34.26 7.03
N GLN A 126 -7.07 -35.08 6.00
CA GLN A 126 -5.99 -35.89 5.43
C GLN A 126 -4.88 -35.00 4.85
N LEU A 127 -5.24 -33.98 4.07
CA LEU A 127 -4.27 -33.03 3.49
C LEU A 127 -3.49 -32.25 4.55
N ARG A 128 -4.11 -31.94 5.69
CA ARG A 128 -3.42 -31.33 6.85
C ARG A 128 -2.40 -32.28 7.48
N LYS A 129 -2.60 -33.60 7.42
CA LYS A 129 -1.72 -34.62 8.00
C LYS A 129 -0.58 -35.06 7.06
N GLN A 130 -0.86 -35.23 5.77
CA GLN A 130 0.01 -35.96 4.82
C GLN A 130 1.25 -35.21 4.31
N ARG A 131 1.41 -33.91 4.56
CA ARG A 131 2.51 -33.15 3.96
C ARG A 131 3.44 -32.56 5.01
N VAL A 132 4.58 -33.22 5.22
CA VAL A 132 5.70 -32.76 6.07
C VAL A 132 6.19 -31.36 5.64
N ASN A 133 6.24 -31.09 4.34
CA ASN A 133 6.56 -29.76 3.80
C ASN A 133 5.46 -28.71 4.04
N TYR A 134 4.20 -29.11 4.24
CA TYR A 134 3.07 -28.20 4.41
C TYR A 134 2.86 -27.78 5.86
N ARG A 135 3.41 -28.50 6.86
CA ARG A 135 3.53 -27.96 8.23
C ARG A 135 4.33 -26.65 8.21
N ALA A 136 5.40 -26.58 7.41
CA ALA A 136 6.14 -25.33 7.21
C ALA A 136 5.29 -24.22 6.56
N TYR A 137 4.36 -24.56 5.65
CA TYR A 137 3.43 -23.60 5.02
C TYR A 137 2.23 -23.21 5.88
N SER A 138 1.67 -24.12 6.68
CA SER A 138 0.56 -23.83 7.60
C SER A 138 1.03 -23.04 8.81
N LEU A 139 2.28 -23.26 9.23
CA LEU A 139 2.97 -22.48 10.26
C LEU A 139 3.65 -21.23 9.67
N TYR A 140 3.69 -21.08 8.34
CA TYR A 140 4.27 -19.90 7.70
C TYR A 140 3.45 -18.68 8.09
N LYS A 141 4.02 -17.90 9.00
CA LYS A 141 3.51 -16.57 9.35
C LYS A 141 4.22 -15.58 8.42
N PRO A 142 3.48 -14.85 7.55
CA PRO A 142 4.05 -13.76 6.77
C PRO A 142 4.91 -12.87 7.66
N LYS A 143 6.12 -12.53 7.22
CA LYS A 143 7.10 -11.75 8.00
C LYS A 143 6.47 -10.43 8.46
N LEU A 144 5.70 -9.77 7.60
CA LEU A 144 5.00 -8.52 7.96
C LEU A 144 3.76 -8.72 8.85
N LYS A 145 3.52 -9.93 9.35
CA LYS A 145 2.56 -10.23 10.44
C LYS A 145 3.26 -10.66 11.73
N GLN A 146 4.59 -10.71 11.75
CA GLN A 146 5.39 -11.06 12.93
C GLN A 146 5.68 -9.79 13.72
N GLN A 147 5.44 -9.82 15.04
CA GLN A 147 5.50 -8.63 15.89
C GLN A 147 6.88 -7.97 15.89
N CYS A 148 7.94 -8.76 16.04
CA CYS A 148 9.33 -8.27 15.99
C CYS A 148 9.69 -7.53 14.69
N ILE A 149 9.12 -7.94 13.54
CA ILE A 149 9.35 -7.29 12.25
C ILE A 149 8.53 -6.01 12.13
N ILE A 150 7.31 -6.02 12.65
CA ILE A 150 6.44 -4.85 12.70
C ILE A 150 7.09 -3.76 13.56
N ASP A 151 7.62 -4.12 14.72
CA ASP A 151 8.24 -3.16 15.64
C ASP A 151 9.54 -2.60 15.06
N GLU A 152 10.37 -3.42 14.42
CA GLU A 152 11.53 -2.93 13.67
C GLU A 152 11.13 -1.99 12.53
N LEU A 153 10.09 -2.34 11.77
CA LEU A 153 9.62 -1.49 10.66
C LEU A 153 9.08 -0.15 11.19
N LYS A 154 8.39 -0.14 12.33
CA LYS A 154 7.95 1.08 13.01
C LYS A 154 9.13 1.93 13.46
N ALA A 155 10.11 1.35 14.14
CA ALA A 155 11.33 2.03 14.55
C ALA A 155 12.10 2.61 13.36
N LEU A 156 12.12 1.90 12.23
CA LEU A 156 12.67 2.40 10.97
C LEU A 156 11.84 3.58 10.43
N HIS A 157 10.52 3.46 10.44
CA HIS A 157 9.59 4.50 10.00
C HIS A 157 9.59 5.74 10.88
N GLU A 158 10.02 5.66 12.14
CA GLU A 158 10.20 6.82 13.02
C GLU A 158 11.31 7.74 12.50
N LYS A 159 12.43 7.16 12.07
CA LYS A 159 13.63 7.90 11.65
C LYS A 159 13.72 8.15 10.14
N TYR A 160 13.10 7.27 9.35
CA TYR A 160 13.27 7.24 7.90
C TYR A 160 11.95 7.19 7.14
N VAL A 161 12.03 7.63 5.89
CA VAL A 161 10.98 7.53 4.90
C VAL A 161 11.42 6.55 3.83
N LEU A 162 10.64 5.50 3.65
CA LEU A 162 10.84 4.47 2.66
C LEU A 162 10.00 4.79 1.43
N VAL A 163 10.67 4.96 0.29
CA VAL A 163 10.06 5.32 -0.99
C VAL A 163 10.57 4.42 -2.11
N PRO A 164 9.81 4.27 -3.21
CA PRO A 164 10.37 3.70 -4.44
C PRO A 164 11.41 4.65 -5.05
N ILE A 165 12.25 4.13 -5.94
CA ILE A 165 13.30 4.89 -6.63
C ILE A 165 12.83 5.25 -8.05
N ASP A 166 13.13 6.48 -8.49
CA ASP A 166 12.84 6.91 -9.88
C ASP A 166 13.65 6.07 -10.87
N GLU A 167 13.01 5.60 -11.95
CA GLU A 167 13.58 4.64 -12.92
C GLU A 167 13.98 3.26 -12.35
N ALA A 168 13.77 3.02 -11.05
CA ALA A 168 14.07 1.75 -10.38
C ALA A 168 13.01 1.41 -9.32
N SER A 169 11.73 1.49 -9.69
CA SER A 169 10.59 1.37 -8.78
C SER A 169 10.46 0.01 -8.05
N LYS A 170 11.21 -1.02 -8.49
CA LYS A 170 11.34 -2.32 -7.83
C LYS A 170 12.34 -2.32 -6.66
N ASN A 171 13.02 -1.20 -6.43
CA ASN A 171 13.95 -1.02 -5.32
C ASN A 171 13.36 -0.06 -4.27
N VAL A 172 13.94 -0.09 -3.08
CA VAL A 172 13.53 0.72 -1.93
C VAL A 172 14.66 1.68 -1.61
N ALA A 173 14.35 2.97 -1.51
CA ALA A 173 15.22 3.96 -0.92
C ALA A 173 14.83 4.20 0.54
N VAL A 174 15.85 4.44 1.37
CA VAL A 174 15.74 4.87 2.75
C VAL A 174 16.26 6.30 2.84
N ILE A 175 15.40 7.22 3.25
CA ILE A 175 15.69 8.65 3.31
C ILE A 175 15.48 9.14 4.74
N CYS A 176 16.38 9.97 5.25
CA CYS A 176 16.19 10.68 6.52
C CYS A 176 14.84 11.39 6.53
N LYS A 177 14.01 11.14 7.55
CA LYS A 177 12.67 11.74 7.63
C LYS A 177 12.70 13.26 7.70
N ARG A 178 13.60 13.84 8.50
CA ARG A 178 13.76 15.30 8.62
C ARG A 178 14.09 15.92 7.26
N PHE A 179 15.14 15.41 6.61
CA PHE A 179 15.55 15.89 5.28
C PHE A 179 14.44 15.71 4.23
N TYR A 180 13.72 14.59 4.28
CA TYR A 180 12.62 14.31 3.37
C TYR A 180 11.53 15.40 3.45
N LEU A 181 11.14 15.78 4.67
CA LEU A 181 10.15 16.83 4.93
C LEU A 181 10.69 18.21 4.57
N GLU A 182 11.96 18.50 4.90
CA GLU A 182 12.63 19.76 4.55
C GLU A 182 12.58 20.03 3.04
N LYS A 183 12.85 19.00 2.22
CA LYS A 183 12.76 19.12 0.76
C LYS A 183 11.34 19.34 0.26
N ILE A 184 10.33 18.80 0.94
CA ILE A 184 8.92 19.10 0.60
C ILE A 184 8.59 20.55 0.95
N LEU A 185 8.98 21.02 2.14
CA LEU A 185 8.74 22.40 2.58
C LEU A 185 9.42 23.41 1.64
N ALA A 186 10.64 23.12 1.21
CA ALA A 186 11.33 23.94 0.22
C ALA A 186 10.58 23.96 -1.13
N GLU A 187 10.11 22.81 -1.62
CA GLU A 187 9.39 22.70 -2.90
C GLU A 187 8.08 23.50 -2.90
N ILE A 188 7.27 23.38 -1.84
CA ILE A 188 5.97 24.09 -1.73
C ILE A 188 6.13 25.58 -1.43
N GLY A 189 7.36 26.05 -1.28
CA GLY A 189 7.68 27.45 -1.09
C GLY A 189 7.59 27.97 0.33
N TYR A 190 7.72 27.08 1.34
CA TYR A 190 7.61 27.45 2.75
C TYR A 190 8.78 28.33 3.24
N TYR A 191 9.99 28.05 2.76
CA TYR A 191 11.19 28.83 3.14
C TYR A 191 11.53 29.91 2.12
N THR A 192 11.32 29.61 0.84
CA THR A 192 11.64 30.48 -0.29
C THR A 192 10.47 30.43 -1.26
N PRO A 193 10.04 31.54 -1.86
CA PRO A 193 8.94 31.52 -2.82
C PRO A 193 9.13 30.44 -3.89
N SER A 194 8.08 29.66 -4.14
CA SER A 194 8.06 28.65 -5.20
C SER A 194 7.42 29.25 -6.45
N ASP A 195 8.03 29.01 -7.61
CA ASP A 195 7.44 29.39 -8.90
C ASP A 195 6.17 28.58 -9.21
N THR A 196 6.05 27.40 -8.59
CA THR A 196 4.98 26.43 -8.89
C THR A 196 3.86 26.46 -7.86
N TYR A 197 4.18 26.66 -6.59
CA TYR A 197 3.23 26.55 -5.47
C TYR A 197 3.09 27.88 -4.73
N LYS A 198 1.87 28.18 -4.30
CA LYS A 198 1.56 29.31 -3.41
C LYS A 198 0.91 28.78 -2.15
N ILE A 199 1.36 29.31 -1.02
CA ILE A 199 0.72 29.04 0.27
C ILE A 199 -0.57 29.85 0.32
N ASP A 200 -1.67 29.17 0.61
CA ASP A 200 -2.96 29.79 0.83
C ASP A 200 -3.49 29.33 2.19
N ASP A 201 -3.58 30.28 3.11
CA ASP A 201 -4.00 30.16 4.49
C ASP A 201 -5.45 30.60 4.70
N LYS A 202 -6.17 30.92 3.63
CA LYS A 202 -7.54 31.46 3.70
C LYS A 202 -8.64 30.41 3.81
N PHE A 203 -8.34 29.14 3.53
CA PHE A 203 -9.35 28.09 3.46
C PHE A 203 -9.08 26.96 4.45
N ASP A 204 -10.13 26.55 5.16
CA ASP A 204 -10.14 25.25 5.80
C ASP A 204 -10.10 24.15 4.70
N PRO A 205 -9.30 23.08 4.87
CA PRO A 205 -9.26 21.99 3.90
C PRO A 205 -10.62 21.37 3.58
N SER A 206 -11.55 21.34 4.52
CA SER A 206 -12.88 20.75 4.34
C SER A 206 -13.77 21.67 3.48
N GLU A 207 -13.76 22.97 3.77
CA GLU A 207 -14.47 23.98 2.98
C GLU A 207 -13.97 24.00 1.54
N LEU A 208 -12.65 23.87 1.34
CA LEU A 208 -12.06 23.78 0.01
C LEU A 208 -12.53 22.53 -0.74
N ILE A 209 -12.59 21.38 -0.07
CA ILE A 209 -13.10 20.13 -0.68
C ILE A 209 -14.56 20.28 -1.07
N ASP A 210 -15.39 20.85 -0.22
CA ASP A 210 -16.83 21.02 -0.47
C ASP A 210 -17.07 22.00 -1.63
N SER A 211 -16.34 23.11 -1.65
CA SER A 211 -16.35 24.06 -2.75
C SER A 211 -15.93 23.41 -4.08
N GLN A 212 -14.84 22.64 -4.07
CA GLN A 212 -14.40 21.88 -5.25
C GLN A 212 -15.44 20.84 -5.70
N CYS A 213 -16.09 20.14 -4.77
CA CYS A 213 -17.13 19.17 -5.11
C CYS A 213 -18.36 19.85 -5.72
N LYS A 214 -18.74 21.03 -5.21
CA LYS A 214 -19.83 21.85 -5.74
C LYS A 214 -19.54 22.28 -7.18
N VAL A 215 -18.36 22.87 -7.43
CA VAL A 215 -17.90 23.26 -8.78
C VAL A 215 -17.89 22.06 -9.73
N LEU A 216 -17.36 20.91 -9.29
CA LEU A 216 -17.34 19.69 -10.11
C LEU A 216 -18.75 19.22 -10.48
N LYS A 217 -19.73 19.37 -9.58
CA LYS A 217 -21.11 18.98 -9.85
C LYS A 217 -21.84 19.97 -10.75
N GLU A 218 -21.75 21.27 -10.44
CA GLU A 218 -22.49 22.33 -11.13
C GLU A 218 -21.95 22.57 -12.54
N ASP A 219 -20.62 22.70 -12.69
CA ASP A 219 -20.02 23.10 -13.97
C ASP A 219 -19.71 21.91 -14.88
N TYR A 220 -19.42 20.74 -14.30
CA TYR A 220 -18.92 19.58 -15.06
C TYR A 220 -19.80 18.33 -14.93
N ASN A 221 -20.89 18.38 -14.16
CA ASN A 221 -21.76 17.24 -13.85
C ASN A 221 -20.98 16.01 -13.35
N ILE A 222 -19.98 16.24 -12.51
CA ILE A 222 -19.12 15.21 -11.92
C ILE A 222 -19.52 14.99 -10.45
N ASP A 223 -20.14 13.84 -10.18
CA ASP A 223 -20.33 13.36 -8.81
C ASP A 223 -19.02 12.79 -8.23
N VAL A 224 -18.70 13.24 -7.01
CA VAL A 224 -17.53 12.81 -6.24
C VAL A 224 -17.98 11.86 -5.12
N ALA A 225 -17.50 10.61 -5.18
CA ALA A 225 -17.75 9.64 -4.11
C ALA A 225 -17.09 10.07 -2.79
N ASP A 226 -17.70 9.74 -1.64
CA ASP A 226 -17.20 10.18 -0.32
C ASP A 226 -15.76 9.74 -0.04
N ASN A 227 -15.36 8.56 -0.50
CA ASN A 227 -13.99 8.06 -0.34
C ASN A 227 -12.94 8.85 -1.15
N MET A 228 -13.38 9.70 -2.09
CA MET A 228 -12.58 10.59 -2.93
C MET A 228 -12.58 12.04 -2.43
N LYS A 229 -13.41 12.42 -1.46
CA LYS A 229 -13.45 13.78 -0.87
C LYS A 229 -12.21 14.05 -0.01
N LYS A 230 -11.06 14.21 -0.67
CA LYS A 230 -9.73 14.40 -0.07
C LYS A 230 -8.89 15.29 -0.97
N LEU A 231 -8.02 16.09 -0.37
CA LEU A 231 -7.00 16.82 -1.12
C LEU A 231 -5.88 15.87 -1.59
N PRO A 232 -5.26 16.13 -2.75
CA PRO A 232 -4.05 15.43 -3.15
C PRO A 232 -2.91 15.79 -2.19
N PHE A 233 -1.93 14.89 -2.06
CA PHE A 233 -0.73 15.15 -1.25
C PHE A 233 0.53 15.11 -2.10
N ILE A 234 1.51 15.92 -1.73
CA ILE A 234 2.85 15.92 -2.34
C ILE A 234 3.75 14.89 -1.68
N TYR A 235 4.59 14.23 -2.47
CA TYR A 235 5.68 13.39 -1.99
C TYR A 235 6.81 13.41 -3.02
N TRP A 236 7.99 12.90 -2.67
CA TRP A 236 9.08 12.81 -3.64
C TRP A 236 9.80 11.47 -3.60
N ILE A 237 10.45 11.15 -4.71
CA ILE A 237 11.27 9.96 -4.86
C ILE A 237 12.67 10.35 -5.35
N PRO A 238 13.74 9.63 -4.94
CA PRO A 238 15.09 9.97 -5.31
C PRO A 238 15.42 9.50 -6.74
N LYS A 239 16.13 10.35 -7.47
CA LYS A 239 16.76 10.06 -8.76
C LYS A 239 18.22 9.67 -8.54
N PHE A 240 18.47 8.44 -8.11
CA PHE A 240 19.84 7.97 -7.84
C PHE A 240 20.74 7.92 -9.08
N HIS A 241 20.18 7.96 -10.28
CA HIS A 241 20.92 8.05 -11.54
C HIS A 241 21.43 9.48 -11.85
N LYS A 242 21.25 10.45 -10.96
CA LYS A 242 21.77 11.83 -11.06
C LYS A 242 22.84 12.08 -10.00
N ASN A 243 23.80 12.94 -10.32
CA ASN A 243 24.86 13.37 -9.41
C ASN A 243 24.94 14.92 -9.40
N PRO A 244 24.57 15.61 -8.30
CA PRO A 244 24.01 15.06 -7.06
C PRO A 244 22.67 14.37 -7.26
N ILE A 245 22.30 13.50 -6.31
CA ILE A 245 20.98 12.83 -6.28
C ILE A 245 19.88 13.90 -6.32
N LYS A 246 19.00 13.84 -7.33
CA LYS A 246 17.90 14.80 -7.49
C LYS A 246 16.59 14.26 -6.94
N GLN A 247 15.66 15.16 -6.63
CA GLN A 247 14.30 14.84 -6.20
C GLN A 247 13.36 14.79 -7.41
N ARG A 248 12.39 13.87 -7.41
CA ARG A 248 11.20 13.93 -8.27
C ARG A 248 9.99 14.16 -7.39
N PHE A 249 9.43 15.37 -7.42
CA PHE A 249 8.20 15.68 -6.72
C PHE A 249 6.98 15.16 -7.50
N ILE A 250 6.01 14.62 -6.77
CA ILE A 250 4.82 13.99 -7.32
C ILE A 250 3.62 14.41 -6.47
N ILE A 251 2.59 14.95 -7.12
CA ILE A 251 1.28 15.20 -6.52
C ILE A 251 0.40 13.96 -6.72
N SER A 252 0.14 13.23 -5.64
CA SER A 252 -0.67 12.02 -5.67
C SER A 252 -2.16 12.33 -5.77
N SER A 253 -2.76 12.09 -6.94
CA SER A 253 -4.19 12.24 -7.20
C SER A 253 -4.99 10.92 -7.16
N SER A 254 -4.45 9.85 -6.57
CA SER A 254 -5.10 8.53 -6.66
C SER A 254 -6.48 8.47 -5.97
N TYR A 255 -6.66 9.26 -4.90
CA TYR A 255 -7.91 9.38 -4.15
C TYR A 255 -8.13 10.85 -3.78
N CYS A 256 -8.65 11.64 -4.71
CA CYS A 256 -8.97 13.06 -4.52
C CYS A 256 -10.20 13.48 -5.34
N CYS A 257 -10.80 14.60 -4.96
CA CYS A 257 -12.02 15.15 -5.56
C CYS A 257 -11.87 15.38 -7.06
N THR A 258 -10.71 15.91 -7.49
CA THR A 258 -10.40 16.23 -8.88
C THR A 258 -10.02 15.02 -9.75
N LYS A 259 -10.02 13.79 -9.21
CA LYS A 259 -9.51 12.62 -9.94
C LYS A 259 -10.31 12.31 -11.21
N LYS A 260 -11.63 12.40 -11.16
CA LYS A 260 -12.49 12.12 -12.33
C LYS A 260 -12.28 13.16 -13.42
N LEU A 261 -12.22 14.44 -13.06
CA LEU A 261 -11.91 15.54 -13.98
C LEU A 261 -10.53 15.34 -14.63
N ALA A 262 -9.49 15.06 -13.84
CA ALA A 262 -8.14 14.85 -14.37
C ALA A 262 -8.07 13.68 -15.37
N LYS A 263 -8.80 12.59 -15.14
CA LYS A 263 -8.90 11.48 -16.11
C LYS A 263 -9.56 11.92 -17.41
N LEU A 264 -10.66 12.67 -17.32
CA LEU A 264 -11.35 13.18 -18.51
C LEU A 264 -10.44 14.11 -19.31
N LEU A 265 -9.70 15.00 -18.63
CA LEU A 265 -8.74 15.90 -19.25
C LEU A 265 -7.62 15.13 -19.96
N CYS A 266 -7.00 14.13 -19.32
CA CYS A 266 -5.99 13.28 -19.96
C CYS A 266 -6.54 12.56 -21.20
N CYS A 267 -7.76 12.00 -21.12
CA CYS A 267 -8.40 11.37 -22.26
C CYS A 267 -8.64 12.34 -23.42
N ALA A 268 -9.07 13.57 -23.12
CA ALA A 268 -9.31 14.61 -24.12
C ALA A 268 -8.01 15.10 -24.78
N LEU A 269 -6.95 15.28 -24.00
CA LEU A 269 -5.67 15.79 -24.47
C LEU A 269 -4.76 14.72 -25.10
N ARG A 270 -5.17 13.44 -25.10
CA ARG A 270 -4.35 12.29 -25.54
C ARG A 270 -2.95 12.26 -24.91
N LEU A 271 -2.85 12.66 -23.64
CA LEU A 271 -1.62 12.61 -22.83
C LEU A 271 -1.41 11.22 -22.20
#